data_AF-A0A0P7WUF5-F1
#
_entry.id   AF-A0A0P7WUF5-F1
#
_cell.length_a   1.000
_cell.length_b   1.000
_cell.length_c   1.000
_cell.angle_alpha   90.00
_cell.angle_beta   90.00
_cell.angle_gamma   90.00
#
_symmetry.space_group_name_H-M   'P 1'
#
loop_
_entity.id
_entity.type
_entity.pdbx_description
1 polymer ?
#
loop_
_entity_poly.entity_id
_entity_poly.type
_entity_poly.pdbx_seq_one_letter_code
_entity_poly.pdbx_strand_id
1 'polypeptide(L)'
;MNDICSSRMFLQHAKKPKMDSKFLPQEMSEQPDLCCQTKQEMLTNLQEQLNIVVRQSFKTKFRFYILVTSEDGFFEQTKEVLEAEGHVSVDPEQFEVGLQSTAMPLLIILRNEDIAEYICTIPRLLELKKTPSVLFAGIDQPDDVLNLTHQELFNKGGFVVCDSAMLDSLMLDNMKTLIEFLEKLSSSGKWTWFLHYRDCRLFKEKQRTSMDAKKRKQFLDWCQEAGIVETLPYHECDILSGGQPDYLSCLLHLQAQHATARFAVFITGQCYMSTFLDAS
;
A
#
# COMPACT_ATOMS: atom_id res chain seq x y z
N MET A 1 -36.59 35.61 38.52
CA MET A 1 -37.77 36.46 38.83
C MET A 1 -38.24 37.01 37.49
N ASN A 2 -39.26 36.53 36.78
CA ASN A 2 -40.44 35.67 37.04
C ASN A 2 -40.63 34.75 35.80
N ASP A 3 -40.87 33.44 35.91
CA ASP A 3 -42.16 32.74 36.15
C ASP A 3 -43.26 33.08 35.12
N ILE A 4 -44.10 32.21 34.56
CA ILE A 4 -44.29 30.74 34.42
C ILE A 4 -45.62 30.60 33.62
N CYS A 5 -45.96 29.39 33.15
CA CYS A 5 -47.27 28.85 32.71
C CYS A 5 -47.60 28.95 31.21
N SER A 6 -47.64 27.85 30.44
CA SER A 6 -48.43 26.59 30.53
C SER A 6 -49.92 26.74 30.26
N SER A 7 -50.42 26.03 29.25
CA SER A 7 -51.81 25.57 29.19
C SER A 7 -51.90 24.26 28.41
N ARG A 8 -52.31 23.22 29.14
CA ARG A 8 -52.79 21.92 28.67
C ARG A 8 -54.18 22.07 28.03
N MET A 9 -54.50 21.21 27.07
CA MET A 9 -55.86 20.75 26.82
C MET A 9 -55.92 19.23 27.02
N PHE A 10 -56.74 18.82 27.99
CA PHE A 10 -57.20 17.45 28.20
C PHE A 10 -58.39 17.16 27.28
N LEU A 11 -58.47 15.94 26.74
CA LEU A 11 -59.75 15.23 26.60
C LEU A 11 -59.59 13.76 26.95
N GLN A 12 -60.64 13.21 27.54
CA GLN A 12 -60.66 12.07 28.45
C GLN A 12 -61.11 10.75 27.77
N HIS A 13 -60.63 9.65 28.36
CA HIS A 13 -61.22 8.31 28.58
C HIS A 13 -62.29 7.69 27.65
N ALA A 14 -62.02 6.43 27.26
CA ALA A 14 -63.00 5.33 27.35
C ALA A 14 -62.36 3.93 27.54
N LYS A 15 -62.60 3.36 28.73
CA LYS A 15 -62.79 1.95 29.15
C LYS A 15 -61.90 0.79 28.63
N LYS A 16 -61.29 0.09 29.59
CA LYS A 16 -60.79 -1.31 29.51
C LYS A 16 -61.91 -2.34 29.69
N PRO A 17 -61.76 -3.55 29.14
CA PRO A 17 -62.17 -4.79 29.80
C PRO A 17 -60.96 -5.57 30.36
N LYS A 18 -61.14 -6.17 31.55
CA LYS A 18 -60.37 -7.31 32.11
C LYS A 18 -60.97 -8.61 31.51
N MET A 19 -60.40 -9.81 31.50
CA MET A 19 -59.10 -10.47 31.74
C MET A 19 -59.45 -11.97 31.60
N ASP A 20 -58.63 -12.81 30.94
CA ASP A 20 -58.46 -14.25 31.23
C ASP A 20 -57.39 -14.81 30.25
N SER A 21 -56.17 -15.07 30.73
CA SER A 21 -55.69 -16.36 31.25
C SER A 21 -55.34 -17.38 30.16
N LYS A 22 -54.02 -17.65 30.07
CA LYS A 22 -53.30 -18.79 29.45
C LYS A 22 -53.12 -18.72 27.93
N PHE A 23 -51.90 -18.42 27.49
CA PHE A 23 -51.12 -19.23 26.53
C PHE A 23 -49.65 -18.77 26.59
N LEU A 24 -48.72 -19.72 26.64
CA LEU A 24 -47.27 -19.51 26.61
C LEU A 24 -46.85 -18.72 25.35
N PRO A 25 -45.77 -17.92 25.36
CA PRO A 25 -45.16 -17.46 24.13
C PRO A 25 -44.58 -18.67 23.39
N GLN A 26 -45.23 -19.03 22.29
CA GLN A 26 -44.71 -19.92 21.28
C GLN A 26 -43.46 -19.27 20.67
N GLU A 27 -42.39 -20.04 20.57
CA GLU A 27 -41.11 -19.65 19.96
C GLU A 27 -41.33 -18.92 18.63
N MET A 28 -40.95 -17.64 18.59
CA MET A 28 -40.75 -16.96 17.33
C MET A 28 -39.42 -17.48 16.77
N SER A 29 -39.53 -18.45 15.88
CA SER A 29 -38.49 -18.87 14.94
C SER A 29 -37.74 -17.63 14.44
N GLU A 30 -36.49 -17.45 14.88
CA GLU A 30 -35.52 -16.59 14.22
C GLU A 30 -35.29 -17.18 12.83
N GLN A 31 -36.09 -16.74 11.86
CA GLN A 31 -35.76 -17.00 10.47
C GLN A 31 -34.48 -16.24 10.18
N PRO A 32 -33.39 -16.92 9.77
CA PRO A 32 -32.18 -16.23 9.37
C PRO A 32 -32.53 -15.23 8.28
N ASP A 33 -31.94 -14.05 8.33
CA ASP A 33 -32.12 -13.01 7.31
C ASP A 33 -31.64 -13.56 5.96
N LEU A 34 -32.59 -14.16 5.21
CA LEU A 34 -32.36 -14.89 3.97
C LEU A 34 -31.63 -14.01 2.96
N CYS A 35 -31.84 -12.69 3.03
CA CYS A 35 -31.15 -11.69 2.23
C CYS A 35 -29.65 -11.61 2.56
N CYS A 36 -29.28 -11.64 3.85
CA CYS A 36 -27.88 -11.65 4.27
C CYS A 36 -27.20 -12.98 3.93
N GLN A 37 -27.89 -14.11 4.08
CA GLN A 37 -27.35 -15.41 3.67
C GLN A 37 -27.12 -15.47 2.16
N THR A 38 -28.11 -15.03 1.37
CA THR A 38 -27.99 -14.99 -0.10
C THR A 38 -26.86 -14.05 -0.55
N LYS A 39 -26.67 -12.90 0.11
CA LYS A 39 -25.54 -11.99 -0.18
C LYS A 39 -24.19 -12.62 0.13
N GLN A 40 -24.08 -13.30 1.26
CA GLN A 40 -22.85 -13.99 1.65
C GLN A 40 -22.53 -15.12 0.67
N GLU A 41 -23.52 -15.92 0.29
CA GLU A 41 -23.39 -17.01 -0.69
C GLU A 41 -22.99 -16.51 -2.09
N MET A 42 -23.55 -15.38 -2.52
CA MET A 42 -23.15 -14.73 -3.77
C MET A 42 -21.71 -14.22 -3.71
N LEU A 43 -21.29 -13.64 -2.57
CA LEU A 43 -19.93 -13.14 -2.38
C LEU A 43 -18.92 -14.28 -2.33
N THR A 44 -19.23 -15.38 -1.64
CA THR A 44 -18.38 -16.57 -1.60
C THR A 44 -18.32 -17.24 -2.96
N ASN A 45 -19.44 -17.35 -3.68
CA ASN A 45 -19.46 -17.89 -5.04
C ASN A 45 -18.68 -17.00 -6.02
N LEU A 46 -18.81 -15.68 -5.94
CA LEU A 46 -18.00 -14.76 -6.74
C LEU A 46 -16.51 -14.89 -6.41
N GLN A 47 -16.13 -14.98 -5.14
CA GLN A 47 -14.75 -15.22 -4.72
C GLN A 47 -14.24 -16.56 -5.24
N GLU A 48 -15.06 -17.61 -5.19
CA GLU A 48 -14.71 -18.94 -5.67
C GLU A 48 -14.59 -18.98 -7.20
N GLN A 49 -15.51 -18.34 -7.94
CA GLN A 49 -15.41 -18.18 -9.39
C GLN A 49 -14.20 -17.33 -9.79
N LEU A 50 -13.89 -16.26 -9.04
CA LEU A 50 -12.68 -15.46 -9.27
C LEU A 50 -11.43 -16.29 -9.01
N ASN A 51 -11.39 -17.04 -7.91
CA ASN A 51 -10.30 -17.96 -7.60
C ASN A 51 -10.16 -19.05 -8.66
N ILE A 52 -11.26 -19.56 -9.21
CA ILE A 52 -11.23 -20.52 -10.32
C ILE A 52 -10.67 -19.87 -11.58
N VAL A 53 -11.09 -18.65 -11.94
CA VAL A 53 -10.58 -17.92 -13.11
C VAL A 53 -9.11 -17.55 -12.94
N VAL A 54 -8.70 -17.12 -11.74
CA VAL A 54 -7.30 -16.84 -11.39
C VAL A 54 -6.49 -18.13 -11.46
N ARG A 55 -6.91 -19.21 -10.80
CA ARG A 55 -6.27 -20.55 -10.90
C ARG A 55 -6.20 -21.07 -12.34
N GLN A 56 -7.22 -20.81 -13.15
CA GLN A 56 -7.24 -21.14 -14.58
C GLN A 56 -6.27 -20.28 -15.39
N SER A 57 -6.06 -19.01 -15.01
CA SER A 57 -5.07 -18.12 -15.63
C SER A 57 -3.63 -18.50 -15.27
N PHE A 58 -3.39 -19.14 -14.12
CA PHE A 58 -2.10 -19.69 -13.69
C PHE A 58 -1.69 -21.00 -14.42
N LYS A 59 -2.47 -21.46 -15.41
CA LYS A 59 -2.01 -22.51 -16.35
C LYS A 59 -0.91 -22.02 -17.29
N THR A 60 -0.67 -20.71 -17.36
CA THR A 60 0.49 -20.17 -18.06
C THR A 60 1.74 -20.50 -17.24
N LYS A 61 2.62 -21.32 -17.81
CA LYS A 61 3.96 -21.52 -17.23
C LYS A 61 4.64 -20.16 -17.11
N PHE A 62 5.50 -20.02 -16.10
CA PHE A 62 6.27 -18.82 -15.85
C PHE A 62 7.72 -19.17 -15.53
N ARG A 63 8.60 -18.18 -15.71
CA ARG A 63 9.99 -18.23 -15.26
C ARG A 63 10.02 -17.72 -13.84
N PHE A 64 10.91 -18.22 -12.98
CA PHE A 64 11.03 -17.73 -11.63
C PHE A 64 12.47 -17.65 -11.13
N TYR A 65 12.72 -16.70 -10.25
CA TYR A 65 13.97 -16.56 -9.50
C TYR A 65 13.64 -16.46 -8.02
N ILE A 66 14.34 -17.24 -7.20
CA ILE A 66 14.20 -17.24 -5.74
C ILE A 66 15.43 -16.57 -5.16
N LEU A 67 15.23 -15.51 -4.37
CA LEU A 67 16.31 -14.92 -3.60
C LEU A 67 16.59 -15.79 -2.38
N VAL A 68 17.65 -16.60 -2.44
CA VAL A 68 18.07 -17.46 -1.33
C VAL A 68 18.82 -16.63 -0.28
N THR A 69 18.28 -16.59 0.92
CA THR A 69 18.80 -15.82 2.08
C THR A 69 19.28 -16.72 3.22
N SER A 70 18.94 -18.01 3.20
CA SER A 70 19.29 -18.99 4.23
C SER A 70 19.49 -20.39 3.63
N GLU A 71 20.09 -21.30 4.41
CA GLU A 71 20.35 -22.70 4.04
C GLU A 71 19.39 -23.69 4.74
N ASP A 72 18.22 -23.24 5.20
CA ASP A 72 17.27 -24.03 6.00
C ASP A 72 16.38 -24.99 5.17
N GLY A 73 16.66 -25.13 3.87
CA GLY A 73 15.91 -25.98 2.94
C GLY A 73 14.58 -25.38 2.45
N PHE A 74 14.13 -24.24 2.98
CA PHE A 74 12.89 -23.58 2.56
C PHE A 74 12.88 -23.25 1.05
N PHE A 75 13.97 -22.65 0.57
CA PHE A 75 14.10 -22.23 -0.82
C PHE A 75 14.27 -23.40 -1.79
N GLU A 76 14.94 -24.47 -1.35
CA GLU A 76 15.09 -25.71 -2.14
C GLU A 76 13.72 -26.38 -2.32
N GLN A 77 12.95 -26.54 -1.24
CA GLN A 77 11.59 -27.08 -1.30
C GLN A 77 10.67 -26.22 -2.21
N THR A 78 10.76 -24.89 -2.09
CA THR A 78 9.99 -23.96 -2.94
C THR A 78 10.32 -24.17 -4.42
N LYS A 79 11.62 -24.30 -4.74
CA LYS A 79 12.09 -24.54 -6.10
C LYS A 79 11.57 -25.88 -6.64
N GLU A 80 11.69 -26.96 -5.88
CA GLU A 80 11.23 -28.30 -6.27
C GLU A 80 9.73 -28.32 -6.56
N VAL A 81 8.92 -27.69 -5.71
CA VAL A 81 7.46 -27.61 -5.87
C VAL A 81 7.09 -26.86 -7.16
N LEU A 82 7.76 -25.75 -7.46
CA LEU A 82 7.53 -24.98 -8.69
C LEU A 82 8.01 -25.72 -9.96
N GLU A 83 9.15 -26.40 -9.91
CA GLU A 83 9.67 -27.19 -11.03
C GLU A 83 8.83 -28.44 -11.30
N ALA A 84 8.30 -29.08 -10.25
CA ALA A 84 7.36 -30.21 -10.37
C ALA A 84 6.07 -29.80 -11.11
N GLU A 85 5.59 -28.59 -10.87
CA GLU A 85 4.50 -27.97 -11.63
C GLU A 85 4.94 -27.41 -12.99
N GLY A 86 6.19 -27.61 -13.43
CA GLY A 86 6.68 -27.26 -14.76
C GLY A 86 6.99 -25.78 -14.97
N HIS A 87 7.21 -25.00 -13.90
CA HIS A 87 7.78 -23.66 -13.98
C HIS A 87 9.31 -23.74 -14.15
N VAL A 88 9.92 -22.69 -14.69
CA VAL A 88 11.35 -22.70 -15.06
C VAL A 88 12.16 -21.78 -14.16
N SER A 89 13.09 -22.35 -13.37
CA SER A 89 14.07 -21.58 -12.60
C SER A 89 15.02 -20.82 -13.53
N VAL A 90 15.37 -19.59 -13.18
CA VAL A 90 16.33 -18.75 -13.93
C VAL A 90 17.39 -18.16 -13.03
N ASP A 91 18.56 -17.88 -13.61
CA ASP A 91 19.64 -17.15 -12.96
C ASP A 91 19.56 -15.64 -13.26
N PRO A 92 20.16 -14.76 -12.43
CA PRO A 92 20.12 -13.31 -12.64
C PRO A 92 20.66 -12.83 -14.00
N GLU A 93 21.62 -13.55 -14.59
CA GLU A 93 22.16 -13.25 -15.92
C GLU A 93 21.12 -13.45 -17.03
N GLN A 94 20.10 -14.27 -16.76
CA GLN A 94 19.02 -14.59 -17.68
C GLN A 94 17.82 -13.65 -17.52
N PHE A 95 17.92 -12.61 -16.69
CA PHE A 95 16.89 -11.57 -16.58
C PHE A 95 16.80 -10.79 -17.89
N GLU A 96 15.81 -11.16 -18.69
CA GLU A 96 15.45 -10.42 -19.89
C GLU A 96 14.69 -9.15 -19.50
N VAL A 97 15.35 -8.01 -19.65
CA VAL A 97 14.79 -6.69 -19.36
C VAL A 97 14.78 -5.91 -20.67
N GLY A 98 13.62 -5.37 -21.05
CA GLY A 98 13.47 -4.53 -22.24
C GLY A 98 12.24 -4.87 -23.07
N LEU A 99 12.14 -4.29 -24.27
CA LEU A 99 10.97 -4.40 -25.16
C LEU A 99 10.86 -5.76 -25.87
N GLN A 100 11.89 -6.60 -25.78
CA GLN A 100 11.90 -7.96 -26.32
C GLN A 100 11.26 -8.88 -25.27
N SER A 101 9.93 -8.88 -25.23
CA SER A 101 9.17 -9.72 -24.31
C SER A 101 9.38 -11.19 -24.67
N THR A 102 9.95 -11.99 -23.76
CA THR A 102 9.59 -13.41 -23.71
C THR A 102 8.09 -13.52 -23.55
N ALA A 103 7.48 -14.51 -24.21
CA ALA A 103 6.05 -14.79 -24.07
C ALA A 103 5.65 -15.23 -22.63
N MET A 104 6.65 -15.50 -21.78
CA MET A 104 6.49 -16.05 -20.44
C MET A 104 6.89 -15.00 -19.39
N PRO A 105 6.03 -14.70 -18.39
CA PRO A 105 6.35 -13.75 -17.33
C PRO A 105 7.44 -14.29 -16.40
N LEU A 106 8.13 -13.38 -15.71
CA LEU A 106 9.14 -13.68 -14.70
C LEU A 106 8.60 -13.36 -13.30
N LEU A 107 8.65 -14.31 -12.39
CA LEU A 107 8.28 -14.14 -10.99
C LEU A 107 9.53 -14.11 -10.10
N ILE A 108 9.72 -13.02 -9.37
CA ILE A 108 10.77 -12.89 -8.37
C ILE A 108 10.19 -13.24 -7.00
N ILE A 109 10.79 -14.19 -6.30
CA ILE A 109 10.25 -14.76 -5.05
C ILE A 109 11.21 -14.45 -3.91
N LEU A 110 10.65 -13.97 -2.80
CA LEU A 110 11.35 -13.71 -1.53
C LEU A 110 10.57 -14.35 -0.38
N ARG A 111 11.26 -14.67 0.71
CA ARG A 111 10.60 -14.99 1.97
C ARG A 111 10.12 -13.72 2.65
N ASN A 112 8.90 -13.70 3.19
CA ASN A 112 8.32 -12.47 3.77
C ASN A 112 9.16 -11.88 4.91
N GLU A 113 9.72 -12.73 5.79
CA GLU A 113 10.57 -12.28 6.89
C GLU A 113 11.86 -11.60 6.44
N ASP A 114 12.34 -11.92 5.23
CA ASP A 114 13.62 -11.45 4.69
C ASP A 114 13.47 -10.19 3.81
N ILE A 115 12.24 -9.79 3.47
CA ILE A 115 11.98 -8.67 2.57
C ILE A 115 12.66 -7.38 3.06
N ALA A 116 12.55 -7.07 4.35
CA ALA A 116 13.04 -5.80 4.87
C ALA A 116 14.56 -5.63 4.71
N GLU A 117 15.31 -6.71 4.81
CA GLU A 117 16.77 -6.70 4.76
C GLU A 117 17.30 -6.91 3.33
N TYR A 118 16.68 -7.80 2.56
CA TYR A 118 17.26 -8.29 1.31
C TYR A 118 16.58 -7.76 0.04
N ILE A 119 15.45 -7.07 0.11
CA ILE A 119 14.73 -6.68 -1.12
C ILE A 119 15.57 -5.81 -2.07
N CYS A 120 16.47 -4.99 -1.54
CA CYS A 120 17.34 -4.14 -2.35
C CYS A 120 18.62 -4.83 -2.84
N THR A 121 18.86 -6.10 -2.48
CA THR A 121 19.97 -6.89 -3.00
C THR A 121 19.61 -7.62 -4.31
N ILE A 122 18.32 -7.63 -4.68
CA ILE A 122 17.84 -8.23 -5.94
C ILE A 122 18.58 -7.58 -7.13
N PRO A 123 19.26 -8.38 -7.96
CA PRO A 123 19.98 -7.85 -9.11
C PRO A 123 19.05 -7.10 -10.06
N ARG A 124 19.47 -5.91 -10.51
CA ARG A 124 18.73 -5.09 -11.50
C ARG A 124 17.30 -4.76 -11.05
N LEU A 125 17.05 -4.64 -9.75
CA LEU A 125 15.72 -4.43 -9.18
C LEU A 125 14.90 -3.31 -9.86
N LEU A 126 15.51 -2.14 -10.11
CA LEU A 126 14.79 -1.02 -10.72
C LEU A 126 14.34 -1.32 -12.16
N GLU A 127 15.17 -2.02 -12.92
CA GLU A 127 14.88 -2.47 -14.29
C GLU A 127 13.74 -3.50 -14.29
N LEU A 128 13.81 -4.47 -13.38
CA LEU A 128 12.74 -5.45 -13.16
C LEU A 128 11.43 -4.76 -12.78
N LYS A 129 11.46 -3.78 -11.86
CA LYS A 129 10.28 -3.01 -11.45
C LYS A 129 9.67 -2.18 -12.59
N LYS A 130 10.47 -1.74 -13.56
CA LYS A 130 9.98 -1.05 -14.77
C LYS A 130 9.37 -1.99 -15.81
N THR A 131 9.63 -3.29 -15.73
CA THR A 131 9.20 -4.28 -16.72
C THR A 131 7.83 -4.85 -16.34
N PRO A 132 6.79 -4.67 -17.17
CA PRO A 132 5.42 -5.09 -16.80
C PRO A 132 5.22 -6.61 -16.68
N SER A 133 6.04 -7.41 -17.36
CA SER A 133 5.99 -8.88 -17.30
C SER A 133 6.73 -9.47 -16.10
N VAL A 134 7.32 -8.63 -15.24
CA VAL A 134 8.01 -9.06 -14.02
C VAL A 134 7.15 -8.80 -12.79
N LEU A 135 6.79 -9.88 -12.12
CA LEU A 135 6.01 -9.93 -10.90
C LEU A 135 6.92 -10.24 -9.71
N PHE A 136 6.51 -9.83 -8.51
CA PHE A 136 7.24 -10.09 -7.28
C PHE A 136 6.29 -10.69 -6.24
N ALA A 137 6.75 -11.73 -5.54
CA ALA A 137 5.98 -12.44 -4.53
C ALA A 137 6.80 -12.61 -3.26
N GLY A 138 6.13 -12.41 -2.14
CA GLY A 138 6.60 -12.75 -0.80
C GLY A 138 5.89 -14.02 -0.32
N ILE A 139 6.63 -14.99 0.19
CA ILE A 139 6.11 -16.29 0.64
C ILE A 139 6.49 -16.59 2.08
N ASP A 140 5.62 -17.33 2.77
CA ASP A 140 5.86 -17.90 4.09
C ASP A 140 5.98 -19.43 4.05
N GLN A 141 5.39 -20.07 3.04
CA GLN A 141 5.41 -21.51 2.78
C GLN A 141 5.82 -21.82 1.33
N PRO A 142 6.48 -22.98 1.08
CA PRO A 142 6.95 -23.35 -0.26
C PRO A 142 5.87 -23.42 -1.36
N ASP A 143 4.62 -23.68 -0.99
CA ASP A 143 3.49 -23.85 -1.90
C ASP A 143 2.62 -22.60 -2.07
N ASP A 144 2.98 -21.47 -1.43
CA ASP A 144 2.18 -20.24 -1.43
C ASP A 144 1.93 -19.65 -2.82
N VAL A 145 2.91 -19.79 -3.73
CA VAL A 145 2.76 -19.33 -5.11
C VAL A 145 1.69 -20.15 -5.84
N LEU A 146 1.71 -21.46 -5.70
CA LEU A 146 0.76 -22.37 -6.34
C LEU A 146 -0.64 -22.25 -5.73
N ASN A 147 -0.72 -22.05 -4.42
CA ASN A 147 -1.96 -21.90 -3.68
C ASN A 147 -2.59 -20.51 -3.80
N LEU A 148 -1.86 -19.54 -4.37
CA LEU A 148 -2.26 -18.13 -4.45
C LEU A 148 -2.42 -17.46 -3.09
N THR A 149 -1.61 -17.89 -2.12
CA THR A 149 -1.55 -17.33 -0.75
C THR A 149 -0.35 -16.43 -0.53
N HIS A 150 0.53 -16.31 -1.52
CA HIS A 150 1.66 -15.39 -1.49
C HIS A 150 1.23 -13.92 -1.39
N GLN A 151 2.09 -13.09 -0.79
CA GLN A 151 1.95 -11.65 -0.78
C GLN A 151 2.45 -11.07 -2.11
N GLU A 152 1.61 -10.33 -2.83
CA GLU A 152 2.06 -9.55 -3.99
C GLU A 152 2.96 -8.39 -3.54
N LEU A 153 4.17 -8.33 -4.09
CA LEU A 153 5.11 -7.23 -3.87
C LEU A 153 5.20 -6.38 -5.12
N PHE A 154 5.48 -5.09 -4.94
CA PHE A 154 5.65 -4.11 -6.01
C PHE A 154 4.53 -4.24 -7.06
N ASN A 155 3.26 -4.14 -6.65
CA ASN A 155 2.15 -4.32 -7.58
C ASN A 155 1.99 -3.07 -8.45
N LYS A 156 1.64 -1.94 -7.84
CA LYS A 156 1.35 -0.70 -8.55
C LYS A 156 1.57 0.52 -7.67
N GLY A 157 1.47 1.70 -8.26
CA GLY A 157 1.58 2.95 -7.52
C GLY A 157 2.99 3.20 -6.98
N GLY A 158 3.07 3.98 -5.91
CA GLY A 158 4.35 4.35 -5.32
C GLY A 158 4.20 5.36 -4.21
N PHE A 159 5.34 5.81 -3.70
CA PHE A 159 5.38 6.94 -2.80
C PHE A 159 6.58 7.84 -3.09
N VAL A 160 6.43 9.10 -2.70
CA VAL A 160 7.48 10.11 -2.79
C VAL A 160 7.89 10.51 -1.39
N VAL A 161 9.19 10.66 -1.16
CA VAL A 161 9.77 11.31 0.02
C VAL A 161 10.74 12.38 -0.49
N CYS A 162 10.80 13.53 0.16
CA CYS A 162 11.72 14.60 -0.20
C CYS A 162 12.81 14.75 0.86
N ASP A 163 14.00 15.12 0.42
CA ASP A 163 15.03 15.66 1.31
C ASP A 163 14.53 16.96 1.98
N SER A 164 14.87 17.17 3.26
CA SER A 164 14.40 18.33 4.02
C SER A 164 14.87 19.66 3.45
N ALA A 165 16.11 19.74 2.91
CA ALA A 165 16.62 21.00 2.36
C ALA A 165 15.92 21.33 1.03
N MET A 166 15.69 20.31 0.19
CA MET A 166 14.86 20.45 -1.00
C MET A 166 13.46 20.94 -0.66
N LEU A 167 12.82 20.29 0.32
CA LEU A 167 11.46 20.58 0.75
C LEU A 167 11.31 22.02 1.27
N ASP A 168 12.31 22.54 1.98
CA ASP A 168 12.30 23.92 2.48
C ASP A 168 12.36 24.96 1.35
N SER A 169 13.16 24.67 0.32
CA SER A 169 13.32 25.51 -0.87
C SER A 169 12.16 25.40 -1.86
N LEU A 170 11.27 24.42 -1.69
CA LEU A 170 10.22 24.13 -2.64
C LEU A 170 9.16 25.24 -2.68
N MET A 171 9.01 25.86 -3.85
CA MET A 171 8.00 26.89 -4.10
C MET A 171 6.59 26.28 -4.17
N LEU A 172 5.58 27.07 -3.79
CA LEU A 172 4.18 26.61 -3.79
C LEU A 172 3.72 26.06 -5.15
N ASP A 173 4.12 26.69 -6.26
CA ASP A 173 3.70 26.22 -7.58
C ASP A 173 4.35 24.89 -7.95
N ASN A 174 5.59 24.65 -7.54
CA ASN A 174 6.23 23.34 -7.71
C ASN A 174 5.54 22.25 -6.86
N MET A 175 5.08 22.60 -5.65
CA MET A 175 4.29 21.67 -4.83
C MET A 175 2.98 21.30 -5.53
N LYS A 176 2.28 22.27 -6.13
CA LYS A 176 1.06 21.99 -6.92
C LYS A 176 1.37 21.09 -8.11
N THR A 177 2.43 21.37 -8.87
CA THR A 177 2.84 20.52 -10.00
C THR A 177 3.15 19.09 -9.55
N LEU A 178 3.82 18.91 -8.41
CA LEU A 178 4.08 17.58 -7.85
C LEU A 178 2.76 16.86 -7.52
N ILE A 179 1.83 17.53 -6.85
CA ILE A 179 0.52 16.94 -6.50
C ILE A 179 -0.27 16.58 -7.76
N GLU A 180 -0.37 17.48 -8.74
CA GLU A 180 -1.05 17.20 -10.02
C GLU A 180 -0.44 15.99 -10.73
N PHE A 181 0.88 15.80 -10.63
CA PHE A 181 1.57 14.65 -11.19
C PHE A 181 1.22 13.35 -10.43
N LEU A 182 1.22 13.39 -9.10
CA LEU A 182 0.85 12.23 -8.27
C LEU A 182 -0.61 11.82 -8.46
N GLU A 183 -1.52 12.78 -8.62
CA GLU A 183 -2.93 12.52 -8.93
C GLU A 183 -3.09 11.84 -10.29
N LYS A 184 -2.36 12.30 -11.32
CA LYS A 184 -2.35 11.66 -12.65
C LYS A 184 -1.85 10.22 -12.56
N LEU A 185 -0.73 10.00 -11.85
CA LEU A 185 -0.18 8.66 -11.65
C LEU A 185 -1.13 7.76 -10.84
N SER A 186 -1.90 8.34 -9.91
CA SER A 186 -2.86 7.63 -9.06
C SER A 186 -3.99 6.93 -9.83
N SER A 187 -4.20 7.28 -11.10
CA SER A 187 -5.10 6.54 -12.00
C SER A 187 -4.69 5.08 -12.23
N SER A 188 -3.41 4.76 -12.05
CA SER A 188 -2.84 3.42 -12.28
C SER A 188 -2.46 2.66 -11.01
N GLY A 189 -2.54 3.29 -9.84
CA GLY A 189 -2.21 2.72 -8.53
C GLY A 189 -1.94 3.82 -7.52
N LYS A 190 -2.18 3.58 -6.21
CA LYS A 190 -2.08 4.63 -5.17
C LYS A 190 -0.69 5.28 -5.17
N TRP A 191 -0.64 6.61 -5.31
CA TRP A 191 0.55 7.41 -5.04
C TRP A 191 0.38 8.29 -3.82
N THR A 192 1.36 8.26 -2.92
CA THR A 192 1.35 9.04 -1.69
C THR A 192 2.63 9.84 -1.55
N TRP A 193 2.52 11.10 -1.16
CA TRP A 193 3.67 11.89 -0.74
C TRP A 193 3.83 11.77 0.78
N PHE A 194 4.87 11.09 1.22
CA PHE A 194 5.22 10.98 2.63
C PHE A 194 6.05 12.18 3.08
N LEU A 195 5.65 12.75 4.21
CA LEU A 195 6.40 13.76 4.94
C LEU A 195 6.89 13.19 6.26
N HIS A 196 8.16 13.38 6.58
CA HIS A 196 8.65 13.08 7.92
C HIS A 196 7.98 14.00 8.94
N TYR A 197 7.85 13.52 10.17
CA TYR A 197 7.21 14.27 11.24
C TYR A 197 7.93 15.62 11.49
N ARG A 198 9.26 15.62 11.45
CA ARG A 198 10.11 16.81 11.57
C ARG A 198 9.78 17.85 10.50
N ASP A 199 9.58 17.43 9.25
CA ASP A 199 9.27 18.34 8.14
C ASP A 199 7.89 18.98 8.33
N CYS A 200 6.89 18.20 8.74
CA CYS A 200 5.56 18.72 9.10
C CYS A 200 5.64 19.77 10.23
N ARG A 201 6.48 19.50 11.24
CA ARG A 201 6.73 20.45 12.33
C ARG A 201 7.38 21.74 11.81
N LEU A 202 8.36 21.65 10.93
CA LEU A 202 9.03 22.81 10.33
C LEU A 202 8.04 23.70 9.55
N PHE A 203 7.16 23.12 8.73
CA PHE A 203 6.12 23.90 8.04
C PHE A 203 5.18 24.60 9.02
N LYS A 204 4.80 23.92 10.12
CA LYS A 204 3.91 24.49 11.14
C LYS A 204 4.56 25.65 11.91
N GLU A 205 5.87 25.59 12.15
CA GLU A 205 6.63 26.67 12.77
C GLU A 205 6.81 27.86 11.82
N LYS A 206 7.15 27.58 10.54
CA LYS A 206 7.41 28.61 9.52
C LYS A 206 6.16 29.33 9.00
N GLN A 207 4.95 28.79 9.16
CA GLN A 207 3.74 29.44 8.63
C GLN A 207 3.52 30.90 9.10
N ARG A 208 4.16 31.32 10.20
CA ARG A 208 4.07 32.68 10.76
C ARG A 208 5.11 33.65 10.19
N THR A 209 6.10 33.16 9.43
CA THR A 209 7.23 33.99 8.97
C THR A 209 6.90 34.79 7.72
N SER A 210 6.03 34.28 6.85
CA SER A 210 5.60 34.97 5.64
C SER A 210 4.25 34.49 5.14
N MET A 211 3.59 35.30 4.30
CA MET A 211 2.37 34.90 3.62
C MET A 211 2.57 33.71 2.67
N ASP A 212 3.77 33.59 2.07
CA ASP A 212 4.13 32.44 1.24
C ASP A 212 4.21 31.15 2.07
N ALA A 213 4.91 31.19 3.20
CA ALA A 213 5.03 30.04 4.10
C ALA A 213 3.65 29.59 4.63
N LYS A 214 2.76 30.54 4.94
CA LYS A 214 1.37 30.25 5.31
C LYS A 214 0.61 29.52 4.19
N LYS A 215 0.71 30.00 2.95
CA LYS A 215 0.05 29.37 1.80
C LYS A 215 0.57 27.96 1.54
N ARG A 216 1.89 27.73 1.64
CA ARG A 216 2.48 26.38 1.53
C ARG A 216 1.95 25.43 2.59
N LYS A 217 1.89 25.87 3.86
CA LYS A 217 1.33 25.04 4.94
C LYS A 217 -0.16 24.71 4.71
N GLN A 218 -0.97 25.71 4.34
CA GLN A 218 -2.39 25.51 4.05
C GLN A 218 -2.62 24.56 2.89
N PHE A 219 -1.78 24.65 1.84
CA PHE A 219 -1.82 23.72 0.72
C PHE A 219 -1.53 22.28 1.16
N LEU A 220 -0.50 22.08 2.00
CA LEU A 220 -0.21 20.75 2.57
C LEU A 220 -1.35 20.22 3.44
N ASP A 221 -1.97 21.04 4.30
CA ASP A 221 -3.13 20.62 5.11
C ASP A 221 -4.25 20.08 4.21
N TRP A 222 -4.57 20.81 3.13
CA TRP A 222 -5.58 20.38 2.17
C TRP A 222 -5.18 19.06 1.49
N CYS A 223 -3.93 18.90 1.07
CA CYS A 223 -3.45 17.64 0.48
C CYS A 223 -3.48 16.46 1.47
N GLN A 224 -3.28 16.72 2.77
CA GLN A 224 -3.39 15.72 3.83
C GLN A 224 -4.84 15.29 4.06
N GLU A 225 -5.77 16.25 4.10
CA GLU A 225 -7.21 15.98 4.16
C GLU A 225 -7.69 15.18 2.94
N ALA A 226 -7.11 15.44 1.77
CA ALA A 226 -7.38 14.69 0.54
C ALA A 226 -6.72 13.29 0.48
N GLY A 227 -5.86 12.94 1.45
CA GLY A 227 -5.14 11.66 1.49
C GLY A 227 -4.03 11.51 0.45
N ILE A 228 -3.60 12.60 -0.19
CA ILE A 228 -2.50 12.60 -1.18
C ILE A 228 -1.16 12.70 -0.45
N VAL A 229 -1.13 13.46 0.65
CA VAL A 229 0.04 13.62 1.52
C VAL A 229 -0.23 12.92 2.84
N GLU A 230 0.72 12.11 3.31
CA GLU A 230 0.63 11.43 4.61
C GLU A 230 1.85 11.78 5.46
N THR A 231 1.65 11.97 6.76
CA THR A 231 2.75 12.19 7.72
C THR A 231 3.20 10.86 8.28
N LEU A 232 4.49 10.57 8.17
CA LEU A 232 5.10 9.39 8.76
C LEU A 232 5.06 9.48 10.29
N PRO A 233 4.89 8.35 11.00
CA PRO A 233 5.09 8.28 12.44
C PRO A 233 6.49 8.78 12.83
N TYR A 234 6.62 9.26 14.07
CA TYR A 234 7.91 9.70 14.59
C TYR A 234 8.92 8.54 14.61
N HIS A 235 10.12 8.79 14.09
CA HIS A 235 11.18 7.79 13.91
C HIS A 235 12.56 8.45 13.92
N GLU A 236 13.62 7.68 13.64
CA GLU A 236 15.02 8.10 13.81
C GLU A 236 15.39 9.37 13.02
N CYS A 237 14.82 9.59 11.83
CA CYS A 237 15.10 10.80 11.03
C CYS A 237 14.60 12.10 11.70
N ASP A 238 13.68 12.00 12.67
CA ASP A 238 13.10 13.14 13.38
C ASP A 238 13.91 13.54 14.63
N ILE A 239 14.94 12.78 14.98
CA ILE A 239 15.79 13.03 16.14
C ILE A 239 16.74 14.20 15.82
N LEU A 240 16.59 15.31 16.53
CA LEU A 240 17.35 16.55 16.31
C LEU A 240 18.83 16.48 16.75
N SER A 241 19.19 15.49 17.57
CA SER A 241 20.54 15.34 18.14
C SER A 241 21.48 14.47 17.31
N GLY A 242 20.96 13.76 16.30
CA GLY A 242 21.78 13.09 15.28
C GLY A 242 22.18 14.09 14.19
N GLY A 243 23.21 13.81 13.40
CA GLY A 243 23.63 14.64 12.27
C GLY A 243 22.57 14.73 11.16
N GLN A 244 23.00 14.67 9.89
CA GLN A 244 22.03 14.51 8.81
C GLN A 244 21.31 13.15 8.96
N PRO A 245 19.98 13.09 8.81
CA PRO A 245 19.24 11.82 8.83
C PRO A 245 19.74 10.86 7.76
N ASP A 246 19.79 9.57 8.10
CA ASP A 246 20.03 8.52 7.11
C ASP A 246 18.73 8.22 6.34
N TYR A 247 18.44 9.07 5.35
CA TYR A 247 17.27 8.92 4.50
C TYR A 247 17.30 7.66 3.65
N LEU A 248 18.48 7.12 3.33
CA LEU A 248 18.57 5.88 2.56
C LEU A 248 18.04 4.72 3.39
N SER A 249 18.54 4.54 4.61
CA SER A 249 18.03 3.49 5.51
C SER A 249 16.54 3.66 5.79
N CYS A 250 16.07 4.89 5.99
CA CYS A 250 14.63 5.16 6.15
C CYS A 250 13.81 4.72 4.93
N LEU A 251 14.23 5.10 3.71
CA LEU A 251 13.53 4.71 2.48
C LEU A 251 13.49 3.20 2.27
N LEU A 252 14.56 2.49 2.60
CA LEU A 252 14.61 1.03 2.52
C LEU A 252 13.57 0.41 3.46
N HIS A 253 13.50 0.87 4.71
CA HIS A 253 12.49 0.44 5.67
C HIS A 253 11.06 0.79 5.22
N LEU A 254 10.84 2.00 4.71
CA LEU A 254 9.53 2.42 4.18
C LEU A 254 9.10 1.55 2.99
N GLN A 255 10.02 1.21 2.09
CA GLN A 255 9.72 0.35 0.94
C GLN A 255 9.33 -1.06 1.39
N ALA A 256 9.92 -1.58 2.47
CA ALA A 256 9.55 -2.86 3.07
C ALA A 256 8.17 -2.80 3.75
N GLN A 257 7.88 -1.73 4.50
CA GLN A 257 6.57 -1.52 5.13
C GLN A 257 5.45 -1.32 4.10
N HIS A 258 5.78 -0.69 2.97
CA HIS A 258 4.88 -0.48 1.84
C HIS A 258 5.26 -1.39 0.67
N ALA A 259 5.42 -2.70 0.94
CA ALA A 259 5.91 -3.65 -0.05
C ALA A 259 5.05 -3.75 -1.32
N THR A 260 3.76 -3.40 -1.25
CA THR A 260 2.87 -3.36 -2.43
C THR A 260 3.13 -2.17 -3.35
N ALA A 261 3.77 -1.10 -2.86
CA ALA A 261 4.07 0.09 -3.62
C ALA A 261 5.18 -0.19 -4.64
N ARG A 262 4.85 -0.08 -5.94
CA ARG A 262 5.79 -0.38 -7.03
C ARG A 262 7.00 0.54 -6.99
N PHE A 263 6.89 1.80 -6.62
CA PHE A 263 8.06 2.71 -6.64
C PHE A 263 8.21 3.52 -5.35
N ALA A 264 9.41 3.51 -4.78
CA ALA A 264 9.85 4.51 -3.80
C ALA A 264 10.69 5.55 -4.54
N VAL A 265 10.26 6.81 -4.51
CA VAL A 265 10.94 7.92 -5.18
C VAL A 265 11.45 8.89 -4.12
N PHE A 266 12.76 9.11 -4.11
CA PHE A 266 13.38 10.10 -3.24
C PHE A 266 13.83 11.32 -4.04
N ILE A 267 13.31 12.49 -3.68
CA ILE A 267 13.62 13.75 -4.35
C ILE A 267 14.69 14.48 -3.54
N THR A 268 15.86 14.66 -4.13
CA THR A 268 16.99 15.38 -3.53
C THR A 268 17.15 16.78 -4.12
N GLY A 269 17.73 17.71 -3.35
CA GLY A 269 17.96 19.10 -3.77
C GLY A 269 19.22 19.29 -4.63
N GLN A 270 20.02 18.24 -4.82
CA GLN A 270 21.22 18.29 -5.65
C GLN A 270 20.90 17.83 -7.07
N CYS A 271 20.78 18.79 -7.99
CA CYS A 271 20.87 18.49 -9.40
C CYS A 271 22.34 18.18 -9.72
N TYR A 272 22.76 16.92 -9.60
CA TYR A 272 23.98 16.49 -10.26
C TYR A 272 23.70 16.59 -11.76
N MET A 273 24.05 17.72 -12.38
CA MET A 273 24.39 17.71 -13.79
C MET A 273 25.62 16.82 -13.90
N SER A 274 25.44 15.50 -13.96
CA SER A 274 26.49 14.58 -14.37
C SER A 274 26.71 14.84 -15.85
N THR A 275 27.59 15.79 -16.15
CA THR A 275 28.40 15.74 -17.35
C THR A 275 29.15 14.41 -17.32
N PHE A 276 28.55 13.36 -17.88
CA PHE A 276 29.33 12.28 -18.48
C PHE A 276 29.86 12.81 -19.80
N LEU A 277 30.89 13.66 -19.69
CA LEU A 277 31.88 13.85 -20.73
C LEU A 277 32.96 12.81 -20.47
N ASP A 278 33.04 11.85 -21.39
CA ASP A 278 34.23 11.18 -21.89
C ASP A 278 35.40 10.94 -20.93
N ALA A 279 35.58 9.68 -20.51
CA ALA A 279 36.84 8.97 -20.32
C ALA A 279 36.49 7.55 -19.83
N SER A 280 36.88 6.42 -20.42
CA SER A 280 37.81 6.07 -21.51
C SER A 280 37.34 4.74 -22.12
#